data_AF-A0A7W1TLV3-F1
#
_entry.id   AF-A0A7W1TLV3-F1
#
_cell.length_a   1.000
_cell.length_b   1.000
_cell.length_c   1.000
_cell.angle_alpha   90.00
_cell.angle_beta   90.00
_cell.angle_gamma   90.00
#
_symmetry.space_group_name_H-M   'P 1'
#
loop_
_entity.id
_entity.type
_entity.pdbx_description
1 polymer ?
#
loop_
_entity_poly.entity_id
_entity_poly.type
_entity_poly.pdbx_seq_one_letter_code
_entity_poly.pdbx_strand_id
1 'polypeptide(L)'
;MEQRLYQGGVTPEGMAEALLTAWDQDDTIAQGLGDGDRVVVQIGQRRPGLFSDEPRQALTLDIERVAEGVQVTMGQQRWIKDTNVQIFAGGLIGFLPFFFAFPLGHLFGSDETVDQNLPARIWQSLDQYVASLSPAAATGATTRLATVACPACGVANPLGAQQCSACGAALAVDLACPHCGRTNPPGARFCNQCGTPLASPAQPQGATGGNT
;
A
#
# COMPACT_ATOMS: atom_id res chain seq x y z
N MET A 1 3.96 1.08 22.04
CA MET A 1 3.84 -0.27 21.49
C MET A 1 2.63 -0.26 20.59
N GLU A 2 2.80 -0.65 19.33
CA GLU A 2 1.71 -0.73 18.36
C GLU A 2 1.70 -2.16 17.80
N GLN A 3 0.51 -2.71 17.62
CA GLN A 3 0.32 -4.07 17.11
C GLN A 3 -0.66 -4.02 15.94
N ARG A 4 -0.39 -4.81 14.90
CA ARG A 4 -1.24 -4.96 13.72
C ARG A 4 -1.39 -6.42 13.34
N LEU A 5 -2.56 -6.79 12.85
CA LEU A 5 -2.85 -8.13 12.34
C LEU A 5 -3.00 -8.06 10.81
N TYR A 6 -2.24 -8.89 10.11
CA TYR A 6 -2.25 -9.00 8.66
C TYR A 6 -2.84 -10.34 8.25
N GLN A 7 -3.77 -10.30 7.28
CA GLN A 7 -4.45 -11.47 6.74
C GLN A 7 -4.09 -11.66 5.26
N GLY A 8 -4.34 -12.85 4.72
CA GLY A 8 -3.99 -13.22 3.34
C GLY A 8 -2.81 -14.19 3.29
N GLY A 9 -2.23 -14.41 2.10
CA GLY A 9 -1.10 -15.33 1.87
C GLY A 9 0.25 -14.87 2.46
N VAL A 10 0.23 -14.07 3.52
CA VAL A 10 1.40 -13.54 4.22
C VAL A 10 2.00 -14.59 5.15
N THR A 11 3.33 -14.63 5.23
CA THR A 11 4.07 -15.49 6.17
C THR A 11 5.03 -14.66 7.02
N PRO A 12 5.33 -15.06 8.27
CA PRO A 12 6.31 -14.37 9.10
C PRO A 12 7.67 -14.23 8.43
N GLU A 13 8.14 -15.28 7.76
CA GLU A 13 9.43 -15.30 7.08
C GLU A 13 9.45 -14.36 5.88
N GLY A 14 8.37 -14.35 5.09
CA GLY A 14 8.27 -13.46 3.94
C GLY A 14 8.23 -11.99 4.36
N MET A 15 7.51 -11.67 5.44
CA MET A 15 7.53 -10.31 6.03
C MET A 15 8.91 -9.93 6.54
N ALA A 16 9.59 -10.85 7.23
CA ALA A 16 10.92 -10.60 7.75
C ALA A 16 11.93 -10.36 6.62
N GLU A 17 11.94 -11.20 5.59
CA GLU A 17 12.82 -11.05 4.42
C GLU A 17 12.57 -9.72 3.69
N ALA A 18 11.31 -9.32 3.53
CA ALA A 18 10.95 -8.04 2.94
C ALA A 18 11.48 -6.85 3.76
N LEU A 19 11.38 -6.93 5.10
CA LEU A 19 11.94 -5.91 5.99
C LEU A 19 13.47 -5.86 5.92
N LEU A 20 14.15 -7.01 5.98
CA LEU A 20 15.61 -7.05 5.88
C LEU A 20 16.09 -6.46 4.56
N THR A 21 15.42 -6.80 3.46
CA THR A 21 15.73 -6.26 2.13
C THR A 21 15.54 -4.74 2.07
N ALA A 22 14.45 -4.22 2.65
CA ALA A 22 14.13 -2.80 2.57
C ALA A 22 14.94 -1.93 3.55
N TRP A 23 15.42 -2.49 4.67
CA TRP A 23 15.94 -1.73 5.80
C TRP A 23 17.38 -2.05 6.18
N ASP A 24 18.02 -3.08 5.62
CA ASP A 24 19.47 -3.30 5.84
C ASP A 24 20.34 -2.57 4.80
N GLN A 25 20.04 -1.29 4.54
CA GLN A 25 20.70 -0.48 3.51
C GLN A 25 20.92 0.96 3.97
N ASP A 26 21.82 1.68 3.31
CA ASP A 26 22.11 3.09 3.56
C ASP A 26 22.38 3.43 5.04
N ASP A 27 21.49 4.19 5.67
CA ASP A 27 21.58 4.69 7.05
C ASP A 27 20.88 3.78 8.07
N THR A 28 20.37 2.62 7.68
CA THR A 28 19.69 1.67 8.58
C THR A 28 20.31 0.29 8.50
N ILE A 29 20.42 -0.38 9.65
CA ILE A 29 20.83 -1.78 9.74
C ILE A 29 19.65 -2.60 10.23
N ALA A 30 19.42 -3.75 9.61
CA ALA A 30 18.37 -4.66 10.00
C ALA A 30 18.91 -6.07 10.23
N GLN A 31 18.37 -6.77 11.22
CA GLN A 31 18.71 -8.16 11.50
C GLN A 31 17.47 -8.98 11.86
N GLY A 32 17.44 -10.22 11.37
CA GLY A 32 16.40 -11.19 11.67
C GLY A 32 16.91 -12.22 12.67
N LEU A 33 16.10 -12.56 13.65
CA LEU A 33 16.33 -13.63 14.60
C LEU A 33 15.12 -14.57 14.58
N GLY A 34 15.36 -15.87 14.52
CA GLY A 34 14.30 -16.89 14.51
C GLY A 34 13.95 -17.40 13.12
N ASP A 35 12.99 -18.32 13.09
CA ASP A 35 12.49 -18.97 11.88
C ASP A 35 11.06 -19.48 12.09
N GLY A 36 10.43 -19.93 11.00
CA GLY A 36 9.14 -20.58 11.05
C GLY A 36 8.01 -19.64 11.48
N ASP A 37 7.26 -20.09 12.48
CA ASP A 37 6.06 -19.41 12.96
C ASP A 37 6.33 -18.13 13.76
N ARG A 38 7.60 -17.81 14.07
CA ARG A 38 7.96 -16.56 14.74
C ARG A 38 9.33 -16.04 14.32
N VAL A 39 9.34 -14.83 13.79
CA VAL A 39 10.56 -14.12 13.42
C VAL A 39 10.60 -12.77 14.12
N VAL A 40 11.73 -12.45 14.74
CA VAL A 40 12.01 -11.15 15.34
C VAL A 40 12.88 -10.36 14.39
N VAL A 41 12.45 -9.16 14.01
CA VAL A 41 13.25 -8.25 13.18
C VAL A 41 13.64 -7.04 13.99
N GLN A 42 14.94 -6.72 14.06
CA GLN A 42 15.42 -5.47 14.65
C GLN A 42 15.90 -4.54 13.55
N ILE A 43 15.46 -3.29 13.60
CA ILE A 43 15.85 -2.21 12.68
C ILE A 43 16.36 -1.04 13.51
N GLY A 44 17.59 -0.60 13.27
CA GLY A 44 18.14 0.59 13.91
C GLY A 44 18.89 1.46 12.90
N GLN A 45 19.21 2.69 13.30
CA GLN A 45 19.93 3.63 12.44
C GLN A 45 21.44 3.40 12.57
N ARG A 46 22.13 3.16 11.46
CA ARG A 46 23.59 3.08 11.42
C ARG A 46 24.16 4.41 11.90
N ARG A 47 25.12 4.33 12.81
CA ARG A 47 25.90 5.50 13.24
C ARG A 47 27.36 5.24 12.93
N PRO A 48 28.00 6.02 12.04
CA PRO A 48 29.42 5.86 11.76
C PRO A 48 30.21 6.02 13.05
N GLY A 49 30.75 4.91 13.56
CA GLY A 49 31.45 4.83 14.82
C GLY A 49 32.90 4.41 14.61
N LEU A 50 33.81 4.88 15.48
CA LEU A 50 35.22 4.49 15.41
C LEU A 50 35.48 2.97 15.55
N PHE A 51 34.51 2.21 16.08
CA PHE A 51 34.68 0.81 16.44
C PHE A 51 33.54 -0.12 16.01
N SER A 52 32.34 0.39 15.72
CA SER A 52 31.17 -0.37 15.26
C SER A 52 30.10 0.60 14.75
N ASP A 53 29.45 0.23 13.65
CA ASP A 53 28.32 0.98 13.08
C ASP A 53 26.95 0.50 13.61
N GLU A 54 26.96 -0.41 14.59
CA GLU A 54 25.76 -0.95 15.22
C GLU A 54 25.06 0.08 16.12
N PRO A 55 23.72 0.17 16.04
CA PRO A 55 22.93 1.05 16.89
C PRO A 55 22.92 0.54 18.34
N ARG A 56 22.69 1.44 19.30
CA ARG A 56 22.44 1.04 20.70
C ARG A 56 20.97 0.71 20.94
N GLN A 57 20.08 1.41 20.25
CA GLN A 57 18.62 1.22 20.28
C GLN A 57 18.07 0.86 18.90
N ALA A 58 17.05 0.03 18.87
CA ALA A 58 16.43 -0.48 17.65
C ALA A 58 14.93 -0.61 17.83
N LEU A 59 14.20 -0.43 16.74
CA LEU A 59 12.81 -0.88 16.65
C LEU A 59 12.82 -2.38 16.43
N THR A 60 12.13 -3.08 17.31
CA THR A 60 12.00 -4.53 17.29
C THR A 60 10.57 -4.88 16.92
N LEU A 61 10.44 -5.71 15.89
CA LEU A 61 9.19 -6.26 15.38
C LEU A 61 9.12 -7.73 15.77
N ASP A 62 8.10 -8.10 16.53
CA ASP A 62 7.68 -9.48 16.75
C ASP A 62 6.72 -9.87 15.63
N ILE A 63 7.10 -10.82 14.78
CA ILE A 63 6.27 -11.29 13.69
C ILE A 63 5.90 -12.74 13.99
N GLU A 64 4.66 -12.97 14.40
CA GLU A 64 4.19 -14.26 14.87
C GLU A 64 2.98 -14.74 14.05
N ARG A 65 2.98 -16.01 13.67
CA ARG A 65 1.82 -16.66 13.07
C ARG A 65 0.76 -16.91 14.13
N VAL A 66 -0.44 -16.42 13.87
CA VAL A 66 -1.63 -16.63 14.70
C VAL A 66 -2.73 -17.31 13.88
N ALA A 67 -3.80 -17.79 14.51
CA ALA A 67 -4.86 -18.53 13.83
C ALA A 67 -5.51 -17.73 12.69
N GLU A 68 -5.63 -16.41 12.87
CA GLU A 68 -6.27 -15.50 11.93
C GLU A 68 -5.32 -14.89 10.89
N GLY A 69 -4.00 -15.18 10.94
CA GLY A 69 -3.02 -14.61 10.01
C GLY A 69 -1.63 -14.42 10.62
N VAL A 70 -1.01 -13.27 10.36
CA VAL A 70 0.30 -12.89 10.92
C VAL A 70 0.13 -11.64 11.77
N GLN A 71 0.48 -11.74 13.04
CA GLN A 71 0.47 -10.63 13.97
C GLN A 71 1.86 -10.00 14.03
N VAL A 72 1.91 -8.67 13.93
CA VAL A 72 3.14 -7.89 14.07
C VAL A 72 3.02 -6.95 15.26
N THR A 73 3.97 -7.03 16.18
CA THR A 73 4.06 -6.12 17.33
C THR A 73 5.37 -5.34 17.27
N MET A 74 5.31 -4.00 17.30
CA MET A 74 6.52 -3.16 17.27
C MET A 74 6.73 -2.39 18.57
N GLY A 75 7.99 -2.39 19.04
CA GLY A 75 8.46 -1.63 20.19
C GLY A 75 9.93 -1.22 20.07
N GLN A 76 10.38 -0.28 20.90
CA GLN A 76 11.79 0.11 20.98
C GLN A 76 12.50 -0.77 22.00
N GLN A 77 13.64 -1.36 21.63
CA GLN A 77 14.48 -2.20 22.49
C GLN A 77 15.97 -1.98 22.17
N ARG A 78 16.87 -2.58 22.96
CA ARG A 78 18.31 -2.54 22.69
C ARG A 78 18.65 -3.44 21.49
N TRP A 79 19.62 -3.02 20.69
CA TRP A 79 20.18 -3.86 19.63
C TRP A 79 20.82 -5.12 20.24
N ILE A 80 20.47 -6.28 19.69
CA ILE A 80 20.99 -7.57 20.12
C ILE A 80 22.29 -7.83 19.36
N LYS A 81 23.41 -8.01 20.08
CA LYS A 81 24.73 -8.23 19.49
C LYS A 81 25.13 -9.70 19.35
N ASP A 82 24.56 -10.56 20.21
CA ASP A 82 24.85 -11.98 20.24
C ASP A 82 23.62 -12.78 19.77
N THR A 83 23.68 -13.30 18.54
CA THR A 83 22.62 -14.17 17.95
C THR A 83 22.54 -15.55 18.60
N ASN A 84 23.52 -15.92 19.44
CA ASN A 84 23.52 -17.14 20.25
C ASN A 84 22.67 -17.04 21.53
N VAL A 85 22.08 -15.87 21.83
CA VAL A 85 21.08 -15.76 22.89
C VAL A 85 19.83 -16.49 22.42
N GLN A 86 19.49 -17.61 23.07
CA GLN A 86 18.27 -18.37 22.81
C GLN A 86 17.04 -17.57 23.26
N ILE A 87 16.64 -16.58 22.46
CA ILE A 87 15.39 -15.82 22.63
C ILE A 87 14.15 -16.70 22.31
N PHE A 88 14.38 -17.96 21.91
CA PHE A 88 13.34 -18.86 21.40
C PHE A 88 12.78 -19.88 22.40
N ALA A 89 13.31 -19.96 23.62
CA ALA A 89 12.75 -20.84 24.66
C ALA A 89 11.77 -20.08 25.58
N GLY A 90 10.64 -19.64 25.00
CA GLY A 90 9.47 -19.22 25.77
C GLY A 90 8.92 -17.85 25.43
N GLY A 91 8.18 -17.75 24.32
CA GLY A 91 7.03 -16.84 24.18
C GLY A 91 7.28 -15.34 24.28
N LEU A 92 8.51 -14.87 24.46
CA LEU A 92 8.83 -13.51 24.85
C LEU A 92 10.04 -12.99 24.05
N ILE A 93 9.78 -12.18 23.02
CA ILE A 93 10.30 -10.81 23.14
C ILE A 93 9.91 -10.36 24.53
N GLY A 94 10.87 -10.18 25.42
CA GLY A 94 10.63 -9.82 26.81
C GLY A 94 9.62 -8.70 26.97
N PHE A 95 8.34 -9.04 27.16
CA PHE A 95 7.38 -8.25 27.92
C PHE A 95 7.65 -8.46 29.42
N LEU A 96 8.93 -8.49 29.80
CA LEU A 96 9.30 -8.01 31.12
C LEU A 96 9.15 -6.49 31.07
N PRO A 97 8.62 -5.85 32.12
CA PRO A 97 8.23 -4.45 32.13
C PRO A 97 9.45 -3.50 32.17
N PHE A 98 10.36 -3.61 31.20
CA PHE A 98 11.29 -2.53 30.87
C PHE A 98 10.59 -1.35 30.16
N PHE A 99 9.28 -1.45 29.95
CA PHE A 99 8.41 -0.33 29.61
C PHE A 99 8.46 0.83 30.63
N PHE A 100 8.94 0.62 31.87
CA PHE A 100 9.03 1.64 32.92
C PHE A 100 10.45 2.17 33.22
N ALA A 101 11.31 2.32 32.22
CA ALA A 101 12.48 3.21 32.36
C ALA A 101 12.17 4.69 32.05
N PHE A 102 10.91 5.04 31.81
CA PHE A 102 10.43 6.44 31.77
C PHE A 102 9.67 6.73 33.08
N PRO A 103 10.42 7.05 34.15
CA PRO A 103 10.91 8.42 34.32
C PRO A 103 12.38 8.54 34.78
N LEU A 104 13.24 7.55 34.48
CA LEU A 104 14.66 7.58 34.90
C LEU A 104 15.67 7.56 33.73
N GLY A 105 15.22 7.44 32.48
CA GLY A 105 16.09 7.52 31.29
C GLY A 105 16.91 8.82 31.21
N HIS A 106 16.41 9.89 31.83
CA HIS A 106 17.10 11.18 31.97
C HIS A 106 18.33 11.13 32.89
N LEU A 107 18.40 10.18 33.84
CA LEU A 107 19.49 10.07 34.82
C LEU A 107 20.68 9.24 34.32
N PHE A 108 20.46 8.36 33.33
CA PHE A 108 21.50 7.47 32.78
C PHE A 108 21.96 7.84 31.36
N GLY A 109 21.58 9.03 30.87
CA GLY A 109 22.26 9.68 29.74
C GLY A 109 22.16 8.96 28.40
N SER A 110 21.08 8.24 28.11
CA SER A 110 20.83 7.73 26.75
C SER A 110 19.65 8.45 26.11
N ASP A 111 19.86 9.73 25.78
CA ASP A 111 19.02 10.52 24.88
C ASP A 111 19.25 10.08 23.41
N GLU A 112 19.24 8.77 23.17
CA GLU A 112 19.33 8.20 21.82
C GLU A 112 17.92 7.75 21.44
N THR A 113 17.05 8.71 21.17
CA THR A 113 15.73 8.40 20.63
C THR A 113 15.90 7.97 19.18
N VAL A 114 15.39 6.78 18.84
CA VAL A 114 15.22 6.37 17.44
C VAL A 114 14.40 7.46 16.73
N ASP A 115 14.74 7.80 15.48
CA ASP A 115 13.97 8.77 14.69
C ASP A 115 12.46 8.53 14.83
N GLN A 116 11.74 9.56 15.27
CA GLN A 116 10.32 9.49 15.59
C GLN A 116 9.46 9.10 14.38
N ASN A 117 9.96 9.32 13.17
CA ASN A 117 9.28 8.96 11.93
C ASN A 117 9.57 7.52 11.49
N LEU A 118 10.64 6.90 11.98
CA LEU A 118 11.05 5.54 11.57
C LEU A 118 9.96 4.48 11.80
N PRO A 119 9.23 4.46 12.95
CA PRO A 119 8.14 3.51 13.15
C PRO A 119 7.06 3.62 12.08
N ALA A 120 6.64 4.83 11.73
CA ALA A 120 5.61 5.05 10.72
C ALA A 120 6.06 4.57 9.33
N ARG A 121 7.33 4.79 8.97
CA ARG A 121 7.88 4.31 7.70
C ARG A 121 7.99 2.78 7.66
N ILE A 122 8.37 2.14 8.76
CA ILE A 122 8.43 0.67 8.86
C ILE A 122 7.03 0.06 8.69
N TRP A 123 6.01 0.64 9.33
CA TRP A 123 4.63 0.21 9.11
C TRP A 123 4.20 0.37 7.66
N GLN A 124 4.52 1.50 7.02
CA GLN A 124 4.23 1.72 5.61
C GLN A 124 4.91 0.67 4.70
N SER A 125 6.14 0.27 5.02
CA SER A 125 6.87 -0.79 4.30
C SER A 125 6.17 -2.15 4.41
N LEU A 126 5.68 -2.51 5.61
CA LEU A 126 4.86 -3.72 5.80
C LEU A 126 3.55 -3.64 5.01
N ASP A 127 2.85 -2.52 5.07
CA ASP A 127 1.59 -2.33 4.35
C ASP A 127 1.80 -2.43 2.82
N GLN A 128 2.91 -1.90 2.30
CA GLN A 128 3.30 -2.03 0.88
C GLN A 128 3.65 -3.47 0.49
N TYR A 129 4.39 -4.18 1.34
CA TYR A 129 4.70 -5.59 1.12
C TYR A 129 3.42 -6.43 1.04
N VAL A 130 2.52 -6.30 2.02
CA VAL A 130 1.25 -7.03 2.04
C VAL A 130 0.38 -6.69 0.82
N ALA A 131 0.32 -5.43 0.43
CA ALA A 131 -0.38 -5.00 -0.78
C ALA A 131 0.23 -5.62 -2.06
N SER A 132 1.55 -5.83 -2.10
CA SER A 132 2.22 -6.44 -3.26
C SER A 132 1.89 -7.93 -3.43
N LEU A 133 1.61 -8.65 -2.33
CA LEU A 133 1.22 -10.06 -2.35
C LEU A 133 -0.23 -10.28 -2.81
N SER A 134 -1.05 -9.22 -2.80
CA SER A 134 -2.48 -9.29 -3.13
C SER A 134 -2.85 -8.16 -4.10
N PRO A 135 -2.85 -8.40 -5.43
CA PRO A 135 -3.40 -7.46 -6.42
C PRO A 135 -4.87 -7.09 -6.15
N ALA A 136 -5.59 -7.88 -5.33
CA ALA A 136 -6.96 -7.62 -4.91
C ALA A 136 -7.11 -6.58 -3.77
N ALA A 137 -6.03 -6.20 -3.08
CA ALA A 137 -6.04 -5.15 -2.05
C ALA A 137 -5.46 -3.80 -2.55
N ALA A 138 -4.76 -3.80 -3.69
CA ALA A 138 -4.05 -2.65 -4.24
C ALA A 138 -4.83 -1.83 -5.29
N THR A 139 -6.15 -1.95 -5.40
CA THR A 139 -6.99 -0.90 -6.03
C THR A 139 -7.26 0.23 -5.03
N GLY A 140 -6.17 0.77 -4.48
CA GLY A 140 -6.11 2.02 -3.73
C GLY A 140 -5.40 3.13 -4.54
N ALA A 141 -5.21 2.94 -5.85
CA ALA A 141 -4.98 4.08 -6.71
C ALA A 141 -6.26 4.91 -6.69
N THR A 142 -6.25 6.06 -6.02
CA THR A 142 -7.15 7.15 -6.34
C THR A 142 -6.83 7.61 -7.75
N THR A 143 -7.19 6.83 -8.76
CA THR A 143 -7.63 7.42 -10.01
C THR A 143 -8.79 8.30 -9.57
N ARG A 144 -8.62 9.63 -9.56
CA ARG A 144 -9.78 10.51 -9.62
C ARG A 144 -10.62 9.90 -10.72
N LEU A 145 -11.77 9.30 -10.39
CA LEU A 145 -12.66 8.78 -11.40
C LEU A 145 -12.95 10.00 -12.26
N ALA A 146 -12.29 10.06 -13.41
CA ALA A 146 -12.55 11.15 -14.31
C ALA A 146 -14.02 10.98 -14.66
N THR A 147 -14.78 12.04 -14.47
CA THR A 147 -16.22 12.05 -14.72
C THR A 147 -16.50 12.91 -15.93
N VAL A 148 -17.41 12.48 -16.78
CA VAL A 148 -17.99 13.29 -17.84
C VAL A 148 -19.34 13.83 -17.36
N ALA A 149 -19.56 15.13 -17.49
CA ALA A 149 -20.87 15.72 -17.23
C ALA A 149 -21.81 15.38 -18.39
N CYS A 150 -23.02 14.93 -18.07
CA CYS A 150 -24.04 14.66 -19.07
C CYS A 150 -24.42 15.97 -19.79
N PRO A 151 -24.37 16.04 -21.14
CA PRO A 151 -24.76 17.25 -21.87
C PRO A 151 -26.26 17.55 -21.77
N ALA A 152 -27.09 16.55 -21.43
CA ALA A 152 -28.55 16.72 -21.35
C ALA A 152 -29.03 17.18 -19.96
N CYS A 153 -28.45 16.66 -18.87
CA CYS A 153 -28.92 16.96 -17.51
C CYS A 153 -27.83 17.47 -16.54
N GLY A 154 -26.57 17.55 -16.98
CA GLY A 154 -25.45 18.04 -16.17
C GLY A 154 -24.90 17.07 -15.14
N VAL A 155 -25.54 15.91 -14.92
CA VAL A 155 -25.09 14.92 -13.93
C VAL A 155 -23.73 14.34 -14.31
N ALA A 156 -22.82 14.29 -13.34
CA ALA A 156 -21.51 13.65 -13.51
C ALA A 156 -21.66 12.13 -13.60
N ASN A 157 -21.07 11.55 -14.64
CA ASN A 157 -21.07 10.12 -14.91
C ASN A 157 -19.62 9.63 -15.04
N PRO A 158 -19.31 8.36 -14.72
CA PRO A 158 -17.94 7.85 -14.84
C PRO A 158 -17.45 7.89 -16.30
N LEU A 159 -16.18 8.23 -16.54
CA LEU A 159 -15.57 8.14 -17.87
C LEU A 159 -15.73 6.72 -18.42
N GLY A 160 -16.22 6.62 -19.65
CA GLY A 160 -16.52 5.35 -20.32
C GLY A 160 -17.97 4.87 -20.18
N ALA A 161 -18.80 5.50 -19.34
CA ALA A 161 -20.24 5.26 -19.36
C ALA A 161 -20.82 5.61 -20.73
N GLN A 162 -21.60 4.70 -21.33
CA GLN A 162 -22.24 4.92 -22.63
C GLN A 162 -23.52 5.76 -22.54
N GLN A 163 -24.13 5.78 -21.37
CA GLN A 163 -25.45 6.39 -21.12
C GLN A 163 -25.49 6.99 -19.71
N CYS A 164 -26.22 8.08 -19.56
CA CYS A 164 -26.35 8.81 -18.31
C CYS A 164 -27.18 8.01 -17.30
N SER A 165 -26.67 7.84 -16.08
CA SER A 165 -27.36 7.16 -15.00
C SER A 165 -28.65 7.88 -14.53
N ALA A 166 -28.77 9.18 -14.78
CA ALA A 166 -29.91 9.98 -14.34
C ALA A 166 -31.00 10.16 -15.41
N CYS A 167 -30.62 10.41 -16.67
CA CYS A 167 -31.58 10.72 -17.74
C CYS A 167 -31.55 9.74 -18.92
N GLY A 168 -30.64 8.77 -18.94
CA GLY A 168 -30.51 7.80 -20.04
C GLY A 168 -29.89 8.35 -21.33
N ALA A 169 -29.54 9.65 -21.39
CA ALA A 169 -28.91 10.23 -22.58
C ALA A 169 -27.53 9.63 -22.85
N ALA A 170 -27.20 9.38 -24.12
CA ALA A 170 -25.90 8.85 -24.52
C ALA A 170 -24.77 9.82 -24.11
N LEU A 171 -23.73 9.29 -23.50
CA LEU A 171 -22.53 10.04 -23.10
C LEU A 171 -21.47 9.84 -24.17
N ALA A 172 -20.84 10.92 -24.61
CA ALA A 172 -19.84 10.86 -25.66
C ALA A 172 -18.56 10.22 -25.13
N VAL A 173 -18.36 8.93 -25.43
CA VAL A 173 -17.11 8.21 -25.21
C VAL A 173 -16.18 8.46 -26.40
N ASP A 174 -14.88 8.52 -26.18
CA ASP A 174 -13.88 8.61 -27.23
C ASP A 174 -14.13 7.54 -28.31
N LEU A 175 -14.52 7.99 -29.51
CA LEU A 175 -15.01 7.09 -30.55
C LEU A 175 -13.86 6.62 -31.43
N ALA A 176 -13.54 5.33 -31.39
CA ALA A 176 -12.65 4.73 -32.36
C ALA A 176 -13.31 4.72 -33.74
N CYS A 177 -12.60 5.20 -34.75
CA CYS A 177 -13.09 5.19 -36.12
C CYS A 177 -13.20 3.74 -36.62
N PRO A 178 -14.36 3.31 -37.16
CA PRO A 178 -14.54 1.94 -37.66
C PRO A 178 -13.71 1.66 -38.92
N HIS A 179 -13.25 2.70 -39.63
CA HIS A 179 -12.48 2.56 -40.86
C HIS A 179 -10.97 2.53 -40.62
N CYS A 180 -10.44 3.43 -39.78
CA CYS A 180 -8.99 3.56 -39.57
C CYS A 180 -8.52 3.25 -38.14
N GLY A 181 -9.43 2.94 -37.21
CA GLY A 181 -9.12 2.62 -35.81
C GLY A 181 -8.70 3.82 -34.94
N ARG A 182 -8.59 5.03 -35.51
CA ARG A 182 -8.17 6.23 -34.76
C ARG A 182 -9.22 6.61 -33.71
N THR A 183 -8.78 6.86 -32.49
CA THR A 183 -9.60 7.47 -31.43
C THR A 183 -9.86 8.95 -31.74
N ASN A 184 -11.13 9.33 -31.77
CA ASN A 184 -11.59 10.69 -32.02
C ASN A 184 -12.14 11.31 -30.74
N PRO A 185 -12.03 12.64 -30.57
CA PRO A 185 -12.54 13.30 -29.39
C PRO A 185 -14.06 13.15 -29.25
N PRO A 186 -14.60 13.28 -28.03
CA PRO A 186 -16.03 13.15 -27.76
C PRO A 186 -16.84 14.14 -28.62
N GLY A 187 -17.89 13.64 -29.29
CA GLY A 187 -18.78 14.46 -30.13
C GLY A 187 -18.28 14.74 -31.56
N ALA A 188 -17.14 14.17 -31.98
CA ALA A 188 -16.71 14.23 -33.38
C ALA A 188 -17.72 13.52 -34.31
N ARG A 189 -18.25 14.25 -35.31
CA ARG A 189 -19.17 13.70 -36.33
C ARG A 189 -18.45 12.95 -37.44
N PHE A 190 -17.17 13.27 -37.65
CA PHE A 190 -16.31 12.69 -38.67
C PHE A 190 -14.94 12.38 -38.07
N CYS A 191 -14.27 11.36 -38.59
CA CYS A 191 -12.92 11.02 -38.15
C CYS A 191 -11.94 12.13 -38.54
N ASN A 192 -11.15 12.59 -37.57
CA ASN A 192 -10.12 13.62 -37.75
C ASN A 192 -8.91 13.17 -38.60
N GLN A 193 -8.86 11.89 -38.98
CA GLN A 193 -7.81 11.32 -39.82
C GLN A 193 -8.31 10.96 -41.21
N CYS A 194 -9.35 10.13 -41.32
CA CYS A 194 -9.81 9.62 -42.61
C CYS A 194 -11.14 10.21 -43.10
N GLY A 195 -11.77 11.10 -42.32
CA GLY A 195 -13.04 11.73 -42.70
C GLY A 195 -14.28 10.83 -42.63
N THR A 196 -14.13 9.55 -42.27
CA THR A 196 -15.26 8.62 -42.15
C THR A 196 -16.27 9.13 -41.12
N PRO A 197 -17.58 9.14 -41.44
CA PRO A 197 -18.60 9.54 -40.48
C PRO A 197 -18.60 8.60 -39.27
N LEU A 198 -18.58 9.20 -38.09
CA LEU A 198 -18.64 8.51 -36.82
C LEU A 198 -20.11 8.39 -36.42
N ALA A 199 -20.55 7.22 -35.99
CA ALA A 199 -21.97 6.98 -35.67
C ALA A 199 -22.40 7.91 -34.53
N SER A 200 -23.19 8.93 -34.86
CA SER A 200 -23.79 9.85 -33.91
C SER A 200 -24.94 9.13 -33.19
N PRO A 201 -24.97 9.02 -31.85
CA PRO A 201 -26.20 8.66 -31.19
C PRO A 201 -27.18 9.84 -31.25
N ALA A 202 -28.43 9.51 -31.61
CA ALA A 202 -29.63 10.36 -31.70
C ALA A 202 -29.81 11.24 -32.96
N GLN A 203 -30.36 10.64 -34.02
CA GLN A 203 -31.63 11.17 -34.55
C GLN A 203 -32.77 10.29 -34.01
N PRO A 204 -33.84 10.86 -33.42
CA PRO A 204 -35.04 10.10 -33.10
C PRO A 204 -35.72 9.66 -34.41
N GLN A 205 -35.85 8.34 -34.59
CA GLN A 205 -36.64 7.76 -35.67
C GLN A 205 -38.12 7.98 -35.34
N GLY A 206 -38.73 8.98 -35.98
CA GLY A 206 -40.17 9.21 -35.98
C GLY A 206 -40.89 8.17 -36.82
N ALA A 207 -41.72 7.38 -36.13
CA ALA A 207 -42.76 6.46 -36.56
C ALA A 207 -43.22 6.49 -38.03
N THR A 208 -43.19 5.31 -38.65
CA THR A 208 -44.02 4.90 -39.79
C THR A 208 -45.45 4.53 -39.35
N GLY A 209 -46.44 5.00 -40.10
CA GLY A 209 -47.85 4.55 -40.10
C GLY A 209 -48.73 5.68 -40.67
N GLY A 210 -49.32 5.61 -41.87
CA GLY A 210 -50.01 4.48 -42.49
C GLY A 210 -51.44 4.45 -41.98
N ASN A 211 -52.37 5.14 -42.65
CA ASN A 211 -53.80 4.86 -42.51
C ASN A 211 -54.53 5.10 -43.84
N THR A 212 -55.13 4.01 -44.34
CA THR A 212 -56.29 3.97 -45.22
C THR A 212 -57.53 4.55 -44.55
#